data_AF-A0A9E3YJ05-F1
#
_entry.id   AF-A0A9E3YJ05-F1
#
_cell.length_a   1.000
_cell.length_b   1.000
_cell.length_c   1.000
_cell.angle_alpha   90.00
_cell.angle_beta   90.00
_cell.angle_gamma   90.00
#
_symmetry.space_group_name_H-M   'P 1'
#
loop_
_entity.id
_entity.type
_entity.pdbx_description
1 polymer ?
#
loop_
_entity_poly.entity_id
_entity_poly.type
_entity_poly.pdbx_seq_one_letter_code
_entity_poly.pdbx_strand_id
1 'polypeptide(L)' 'MARPKIALIGAGQIGGTLAHLAAIKELGDVVMFDIAEGIPQGKALDIAESGPSEGFDGHF' A
#
# COMPACT_ATOMS: atom_id res chain seq x y z
N MET A 1 -10.40 11.17 13.82
CA MET A 1 -9.32 11.96 13.20
C MET A 1 -9.05 11.34 11.83
N ALA A 2 -8.74 12.11 10.79
CA ALA A 2 -8.46 11.53 9.47
C ALA A 2 -7.18 10.68 9.52
N ARG A 3 -7.16 9.52 8.83
CA ARG A 3 -5.95 8.68 8.73
C ARG A 3 -4.85 9.47 8.00
N PRO A 4 -3.57 9.33 8.39
CA PRO A 4 -2.47 9.86 7.61
C PRO A 4 -2.47 9.28 6.20
N LYS A 5 -2.02 10.05 5.20
CA LYS A 5 -1.86 9.58 3.82
C LYS A 5 -0.38 9.54 3.45
N ILE A 6 0.11 8.37 3.06
CA ILE A 6 1.53 8.08 2.82
C ILE A 6 1.74 7.83 1.33
N ALA A 7 2.44 8.74 0.66
CA ALA A 7 2.79 8.57 -0.75
C ALA A 7 4.12 7.83 -0.89
N LEU A 8 4.11 6.72 -1.63
CA LEU A 8 5.29 5.96 -2.03
C LEU A 8 5.56 6.20 -3.51
N ILE A 9 6.63 6.94 -3.80
CA ILE A 9 7.10 7.24 -5.16
C ILE A 9 8.09 6.15 -5.57
N GLY A 10 7.58 5.17 -6.31
CA GLY A 10 8.22 3.91 -6.67
C GLY A 10 7.44 2.72 -6.09
N ALA A 11 6.93 1.86 -6.96
CA ALA A 11 6.21 0.62 -6.64
C ALA A 11 7.02 -0.63 -6.98
N GLY A 12 8.36 -0.51 -6.99
CA GLY A 12 9.27 -1.65 -7.06
C GLY A 12 9.23 -2.55 -5.82
N GLN A 13 10.23 -3.40 -5.62
CA GLN A 13 10.25 -4.33 -4.49
C GLN A 13 10.19 -3.61 -3.14
N ILE A 14 11.05 -2.60 -2.94
CA ILE A 14 11.09 -1.83 -1.69
C ILE A 14 9.78 -1.05 -1.48
N GLY A 15 9.25 -0.41 -2.53
CA GLY A 15 8.00 0.34 -2.46
C GLY A 15 6.81 -0.53 -2.05
N GLY A 16 6.65 -1.71 -2.68
CA GLY A 16 5.62 -2.66 -2.31
C GLY A 16 5.77 -3.20 -0.88
N THR A 17 7.00 -3.52 -0.46
CA THR A 17 7.24 -3.96 0.93
C THR A 17 6.93 -2.86 1.93
N LEU A 18 7.30 -1.60 1.65
CA LEU A 18 6.95 -0.47 2.53
C LEU A 18 5.44 -0.24 2.60
N ALA A 19 4.72 -0.36 1.47
CA ALA A 19 3.26 -0.28 1.45
C ALA A 19 2.63 -1.35 2.33
N HIS A 20 3.09 -2.60 2.21
CA HIS A 20 2.58 -3.71 2.99
C HIS A 20 2.92 -3.57 4.49
N LEU A 21 4.12 -3.11 4.84
CA LEU A 21 4.49 -2.84 6.23
C LEU A 21 3.70 -1.67 6.83
N ALA A 22 3.41 -0.63 6.05
CA ALA A 22 2.57 0.48 6.48
C ALA A 22 1.13 0.03 6.75
N ALA A 23 0.62 -0.93 5.95
CA ALA A 23 -0.67 -1.58 6.15
C ALA A 23 -0.73 -2.36 7.47
N ILE A 24 0.19 -3.31 7.66
CA ILE A 24 0.24 -4.18 8.85
C ILE A 24 0.43 -3.36 10.14
N LYS A 25 1.14 -2.24 10.06
CA LYS A 25 1.38 -1.35 11.21
C LYS A 25 0.32 -0.25 11.36
N GLU A 26 -0.72 -0.26 10.53
CA GLU A 26 -1.80 0.73 10.51
C GLU A 26 -1.32 2.19 10.51
N LEU A 27 -0.24 2.48 9.76
CA LEU A 27 0.39 3.81 9.77
C LEU A 27 -0.44 4.88 9.04
N GLY A 28 -1.30 4.45 8.11
CA GLY A 28 -2.12 5.34 7.30
C GLY A 28 -2.54 4.69 5.98
N ASP A 29 -3.31 5.44 5.20
CA ASP A 29 -3.66 5.07 3.83
C ASP A 29 -2.46 5.31 2.92
N VAL A 30 -2.20 4.39 2.00
CA VAL A 30 -1.04 4.43 1.11
C VAL A 30 -1.47 4.88 -0.28
N VAL A 31 -0.60 5.61 -0.97
CA VAL A 31 -0.72 5.89 -2.40
C VAL A 31 0.57 5.42 -3.06
N MET A 32 0.47 4.49 -4.00
CA MET A 32 1.63 4.06 -4.79
C MET A 32 1.64 4.71 -6.16
N PHE A 33 2.78 5.31 -6.51
CA PHE A 33 3.02 5.89 -7.82
C PHE A 33 4.25 5.22 -8.45
N ASP A 34 4.18 4.89 -9.74
CA ASP A 34 5.32 4.43 -10.52
C ASP A 34 5.16 4.84 -11.99
N ILE A 35 6.26 4.89 -12.73
CA ILE A 35 6.25 5.11 -14.18
C ILE A 35 5.81 3.85 -14.93
N ALA A 36 5.99 2.68 -14.33
CA ALA A 36 5.58 1.41 -14.91
C ALA A 36 4.07 1.23 -14.73
N GLU A 37 3.34 1.24 -15.85
CA GLU A 37 1.89 1.06 -15.87
C GLU A 37 1.49 -0.32 -15.32
N GLY A 38 0.39 -0.37 -14.56
CA GLY A 38 -0.18 -1.60 -14.01
C GLY A 38 0.53 -2.13 -12.76
N ILE A 39 1.82 -1.83 -12.56
CA ILE A 39 2.58 -2.28 -11.38
C ILE A 39 2.01 -1.73 -10.05
N PRO A 40 1.84 -0.40 -9.88
CA PRO A 40 1.34 0.13 -8.61
C PRO A 40 -0.09 -0.35 -8.33
N GLN A 41 -0.93 -0.47 -9.37
CA GLN A 41 -2.31 -0.96 -9.24
C GLN A 41 -2.36 -2.43 -8.84
N GLY A 42 -1.55 -3.28 -9.46
CA GLY A 42 -1.47 -4.70 -9.15
C GLY A 42 -0.99 -4.94 -7.72
N LYS A 43 0.03 -4.21 -7.26
CA LYS A 43 0.50 -4.30 -5.87
C LYS A 43 -0.49 -3.73 -4.87
N ALA A 44 -1.19 -2.64 -5.21
CA ALA A 44 -2.23 -2.06 -4.35
C ALA A 44 -3.37 -3.07 -4.12
N LEU A 45 -3.81 -3.73 -5.19
CA LEU A 45 -4.83 -4.77 -5.12
C LEU A 45 -4.37 -5.96 -4.27
N ASP A 46 -3.18 -6.49 -4.55
CA ASP A 46 -2.60 -7.64 -3.81
C ASP A 46 -2.52 -7.36 -2.29
N ILE A 47 -2.05 -6.16 -1.91
CA ILE A 47 -2.00 -5.76 -0.50
C ILE A 47 -3.41 -5.57 0.07
N ALA A 48 -4.33 -4.94 -0.64
CA ALA A 48 -5.70 -4.76 -0.16
C ALA A 48 -6.41 -6.11 0.08
N GLU A 49 -6.19 -7.08 -0.80
CA GLU A 49 -6.75 -8.45 -0.68
C GLU A 49 -6.14 -9.24 0.48
N SER A 50 -4.92 -8.92 0.94
CA SER A 50 -4.36 -9.54 2.15
C SER A 50 -4.97 -9.00 3.45
N GLY A 51 -5.66 -7.86 3.41
CA GLY A 51 -6.22 -7.16 4.58
C GLY A 51 -7.07 -8.03 5.51
N PRO A 52 -8.06 -8.80 5.01
CA PRO A 52 -8.87 -9.69 5.85
C PRO A 52 -8.08 -10.78 6.58
N SER A 53 -6.96 -11.24 5.99
CA SER A 53 -6.09 -12.25 6.61
C SER A 53 -5.12 -11.64 7.63
N GLU A 54 -4.57 -10.47 7.32
CA GLU A 54 -3.56 -9.78 8.13
C GLU A 54 -4.15 -8.85 9.20
N GLY A 55 -5.46 -8.57 9.13
CA GLY A 55 -6.18 -7.79 10.12
C GLY A 55 -6.05 -6.26 9.98
N PHE A 56 -5.84 -5.75 8.76
CA PHE A 56 -5.82 -4.31 8.47
C PHE A 56 -6.90 -3.90 7.47
N ASP A 57 -7.25 -2.61 7.46
CA ASP A 57 -8.32 -2.01 6.64
C ASP A 57 -7.86 -0.77 5.86
N GLY A 58 -6.54 -0.62 5.64
CA GLY A 58 -5.98 0.52 4.93
C GLY A 58 -6.45 0.66 3.48
N HIS A 59 -6.51 1.89 2.98
CA HIS A 59 -6.76 2.18 1.57
C HIS A 59 -5.44 2.32 0.77
N PHE A 60 -5.45 1.88 -0.49
CA PHE A 60 -4.28 1.83 -1.39
C PHE A 60 -4.57 2.47 -2.75
#